data_AF-A0AAN9YNA7-F1
#
_entry.id   AF-A0AAN9YNA7-F1
#
_cell.length_a   1.000
_cell.length_b   1.000
_cell.length_c   1.000
_cell.angle_alpha   90.00
_cell.angle_beta   90.00
_cell.angle_gamma   90.00
#
_symmetry.space_group_name_H-M   'P 1'
#
loop_
_entity.id
_entity.type
_entity.pdbx_description
1 polymer ?
#
loop_
_entity_poly.entity_id
_entity_poly.type
_entity_poly.pdbx_seq_one_letter_code
_entity_poly.pdbx_strand_id
1 'polypeptide(L)'
;MKYTQAITLLSVIMGLTSAAPAAESRQFKAVITFTGAAASYTLNVPTDGSVFNTDNDLAVDTITSLGGATCGFTGVDGASVTIVGARSATVAPPQAIVSGSCLAF
;
A
#
# COMPACT_ATOMS: atom_id res chain seq x y z
N MET A 1 -31.65 -19.66 -68.62
CA MET A 1 -31.25 -18.46 -67.86
C MET A 1 -30.08 -18.83 -66.96
N LYS A 2 -29.08 -17.95 -66.87
CA LYS A 2 -27.70 -18.20 -66.45
C LYS A 2 -27.42 -17.19 -65.33
N TYR A 3 -27.29 -17.62 -64.08
CA TYR A 3 -26.89 -16.77 -62.94
C TYR A 3 -26.14 -17.67 -61.94
N THR A 4 -24.83 -17.87 -62.09
CA THR A 4 -23.71 -17.07 -61.57
C THR A 4 -23.64 -17.05 -60.04
N GLN A 5 -22.53 -17.60 -59.55
CA GLN A 5 -22.05 -17.73 -58.17
C GLN A 5 -22.00 -16.40 -57.41
N ALA A 6 -22.19 -16.43 -56.09
CA ALA A 6 -21.49 -15.53 -55.16
C ALA A 6 -21.50 -16.11 -53.74
N ILE A 7 -20.36 -16.67 -53.36
CA ILE A 7 -19.99 -17.06 -51.99
C ILE A 7 -19.67 -15.76 -51.23
N THR A 8 -20.37 -15.47 -50.13
CA THR A 8 -19.99 -14.40 -49.19
C THR A 8 -19.47 -15.00 -47.90
N LEU A 9 -18.15 -15.15 -47.85
CA LEU A 9 -17.33 -15.24 -46.64
C LEU A 9 -17.20 -13.83 -46.05
N LEU A 10 -17.50 -13.61 -44.78
CA LEU A 10 -17.09 -12.46 -43.94
C LEU A 10 -17.61 -12.74 -42.52
N SER A 11 -16.92 -12.62 -41.39
CA SER A 11 -15.52 -12.48 -41.00
C SER A 11 -15.57 -12.50 -39.46
N VAL A 12 -15.00 -13.52 -38.80
CA VAL A 12 -14.96 -13.60 -37.33
C VAL A 12 -13.85 -12.69 -36.82
N ILE A 13 -14.22 -11.54 -36.25
CA ILE A 13 -13.26 -10.63 -35.63
C ILE A 13 -13.04 -11.10 -34.19
N MET A 14 -11.97 -11.86 -33.98
CA MET A 14 -11.45 -12.16 -32.64
C MET A 14 -10.94 -10.85 -32.02
N GLY A 15 -11.71 -10.31 -31.07
CA GLY A 15 -11.26 -9.24 -30.20
C GLY A 15 -10.11 -9.76 -29.33
N LEU A 16 -8.88 -9.37 -29.66
CA LEU A 16 -7.73 -9.53 -28.79
C LEU A 16 -7.86 -8.51 -27.65
N THR A 17 -8.56 -8.89 -26.59
CA THR A 17 -8.46 -8.20 -25.31
C THR A 17 -7.04 -8.43 -24.80
N SER A 18 -6.15 -7.46 -25.01
CA SER A 18 -4.87 -7.40 -24.32
C SER A 18 -5.14 -7.15 -22.84
N ALA A 19 -5.26 -8.23 -22.05
CA ALA A 19 -5.07 -8.15 -20.63
C ALA A 19 -3.57 -7.86 -20.42
N ALA A 20 -3.21 -6.57 -20.31
CA ALA A 20 -1.93 -6.22 -19.73
C ALA A 20 -1.88 -6.92 -18.36
N PRO A 21 -0.76 -7.55 -17.97
CA PRO A 21 -0.64 -8.00 -16.61
C PRO A 21 -0.82 -6.75 -15.75
N ALA A 22 -1.91 -6.70 -14.99
CA ALA A 22 -1.97 -5.79 -13.87
C ALA A 22 -0.67 -6.06 -13.11
N ALA A 23 0.17 -5.04 -12.94
CA ALA A 23 1.29 -5.15 -12.05
C ALA A 23 0.72 -5.65 -10.73
N GLU A 24 0.92 -6.93 -10.44
CA GLU A 24 0.49 -7.51 -9.19
C GLU A 24 1.43 -6.90 -8.17
N SER A 25 1.06 -5.73 -7.64
CA SER A 25 1.68 -5.17 -6.46
C SER A 25 1.76 -6.32 -5.49
N ARG A 26 2.99 -6.72 -5.09
CA ARG A 26 3.18 -7.83 -4.15
C ARG A 26 2.28 -7.53 -2.95
N GLN A 27 1.14 -8.21 -2.86
CA GLN A 27 0.10 -7.90 -1.88
C GLN A 27 0.54 -8.52 -0.56
N PHE A 28 1.49 -7.88 0.10
CA PHE A 28 1.83 -8.19 1.48
C PHE A 28 1.48 -7.00 2.37
N LYS A 29 1.42 -7.24 3.67
CA LYS A 29 1.20 -6.19 4.66
C LYS A 29 2.50 -5.92 5.40
N ALA A 30 2.90 -4.66 5.51
CA ALA A 30 4.00 -4.26 6.38
C ALA A 30 3.54 -4.38 7.83
N VAL A 31 4.37 -5.01 8.66
CA VAL A 31 4.11 -5.13 10.11
C VAL A 31 4.79 -3.95 10.79
N ILE A 32 3.98 -3.03 11.31
CA ILE A 32 4.43 -1.81 11.97
C ILE A 32 4.06 -1.86 13.44
N THR A 33 5.05 -1.69 14.31
CA THR A 33 4.85 -1.60 15.76
C THR A 33 5.09 -0.17 16.21
N PHE A 34 4.11 0.39 16.91
CA PHE A 34 4.16 1.69 17.54
C PHE A 34 4.36 1.48 19.04
N THR A 35 5.40 2.11 19.59
CA THR A 35 5.78 1.97 21.00
C THR A 35 5.77 3.34 21.65
N GLY A 36 5.10 3.42 22.78
CA GLY A 36 5.17 4.53 23.72
C GLY A 36 5.83 4.09 25.02
N ALA A 37 5.87 4.99 26.01
CA ALA A 37 6.54 4.75 27.29
C ALA A 37 5.99 3.55 28.09
N ALA A 38 4.68 3.28 28.01
CA ALA A 38 4.00 2.28 28.85
C ALA A 38 3.26 1.19 28.06
N ALA A 39 3.12 1.34 26.74
CA ALA A 39 2.34 0.43 25.91
C ALA A 39 2.86 0.40 24.47
N SER A 40 2.42 -0.61 23.71
CA SER A 40 2.67 -0.71 22.28
C SER A 40 1.48 -1.35 21.58
N TYR A 41 1.36 -1.10 20.28
CA TYR A 41 0.40 -1.76 19.40
C TYR A 41 1.03 -2.01 18.03
N THR A 42 0.50 -3.00 17.33
CA THR A 42 1.00 -3.43 16.02
C THR A 42 -0.12 -3.41 14.99
N LEU A 43 0.18 -2.86 13.81
CA LEU A 43 -0.72 -2.81 12.67
C LEU A 43 -0.13 -3.57 11.48
N ASN A 44 -1.01 -4.26 10.75
CA ASN A 44 -0.70 -4.86 9.45
C ASN A 44 -1.19 -3.91 8.36
N VAL A 45 -0.27 -3.15 7.77
CA VAL A 45 -0.56 -2.05 6.85
C VAL A 45 -0.43 -2.51 5.40
N PRO A 46 -1.44 -2.29 4.53
CA PRO A 46 -1.31 -2.52 3.09
C PRO A 46 -0.13 -1.73 2.48
N THR A 47 0.64 -2.35 1.58
CA THR A 47 1.82 -1.73 0.96
C THR A 47 1.54 -1.19 -0.45
N ASP A 48 0.29 -0.80 -0.70
CA ASP A 48 -0.22 -0.27 -1.97
C ASP A 48 -0.21 1.27 -2.05
N GLY A 49 0.31 1.94 -1.02
CA GLY A 49 0.33 3.39 -0.91
C GLY A 49 -0.97 4.01 -0.40
N SER A 50 -2.00 3.20 -0.07
CA SER A 50 -3.21 3.71 0.57
C SER A 50 -2.91 4.29 1.95
N VAL A 51 -3.66 5.34 2.31
CA VAL A 51 -3.59 5.97 3.63
C VAL A 51 -4.49 5.22 4.59
N PHE A 52 -4.00 4.97 5.79
CA PHE A 52 -4.78 4.41 6.90
C PHE A 52 -4.71 5.31 8.13
N ASN A 53 -5.74 5.22 8.97
CA ASN A 53 -5.77 5.83 10.29
C ASN A 53 -5.40 4.80 11.36
N THR A 54 -4.76 5.26 12.42
CA THR A 54 -4.33 4.44 13.56
C THR A 54 -5.38 4.35 14.66
N ASP A 55 -6.23 5.38 14.79
CA ASP A 55 -7.32 5.50 15.78
C ASP A 55 -6.87 5.13 17.21
N ASN A 56 -5.68 5.60 17.62
CA ASN A 56 -5.07 5.27 18.90
C ASN A 56 -4.40 6.50 19.53
N ASP A 57 -4.76 6.81 20.79
CA ASP A 57 -4.28 8.00 21.51
C ASP A 57 -2.94 7.79 22.25
N LEU A 58 -2.28 6.64 22.06
CA LEU A 58 -0.97 6.38 22.66
C LEU A 58 0.05 7.43 22.21
N ALA A 59 0.73 8.06 23.16
CA ALA A 59 1.91 8.88 22.87
C ALA A 59 3.08 7.99 22.43
N VAL A 60 3.26 7.89 21.12
CA VAL A 60 4.30 7.07 20.48
C VAL A 60 5.62 7.83 20.52
N ASP A 61 6.68 7.17 20.99
CA ASP A 61 8.07 7.66 20.93
C ASP A 61 8.91 6.90 19.90
N THR A 62 8.53 5.67 19.55
CA THR A 62 9.28 4.82 18.62
C THR A 62 8.35 4.06 17.70
N ILE A 63 8.65 4.07 16.39
CA ILE A 63 7.97 3.27 15.37
C ILE A 63 8.96 2.28 14.78
N THR A 64 8.58 1.01 14.67
CA THR A 64 9.42 -0.06 14.13
C THR A 64 8.71 -0.76 12.98
N SER A 65 9.45 -0.99 11.89
CA SER A 65 9.01 -1.76 10.72
C SER A 65 9.81 -3.05 10.60
N LEU A 66 9.13 -4.17 10.29
CA LEU A 66 9.79 -5.43 9.90
C LEU A 66 10.29 -5.42 8.45
N GLY A 67 10.00 -4.36 7.69
CA GLY A 67 10.50 -4.14 6.34
C GLY A 67 9.58 -4.55 5.21
N GLY A 68 10.16 -4.61 4.01
CA GLY A 68 9.46 -4.83 2.73
C GLY A 68 8.90 -3.57 2.09
N ALA A 69 8.73 -2.47 2.83
CA ALA A 69 8.14 -1.24 2.32
C ALA A 69 8.84 0.03 2.85
N THR A 70 8.58 1.14 2.15
CA THR A 70 8.80 2.49 2.66
C THR A 70 7.50 2.99 3.26
N CYS A 71 7.50 3.38 4.53
CA CYS A 71 6.33 3.83 5.25
C CYS A 71 6.52 5.25 5.77
N GLY A 72 5.50 6.09 5.59
CA GLY A 72 5.40 7.43 6.16
C GLY A 72 4.30 7.48 7.22
N PHE A 73 4.53 8.22 8.30
CA PHE A 73 3.60 8.40 9.42
C PHE A 73 3.47 9.86 9.79
N THR A 74 2.28 10.29 10.20
CA THR A 74 1.96 11.65 10.63
C THR A 74 1.41 11.64 12.05
N GLY A 75 1.95 12.48 12.92
CA GLY A 75 1.51 12.69 14.29
C GLY A 75 0.50 13.84 14.43
N VAL A 76 -0.24 13.86 15.53
CA VAL A 76 -1.28 14.85 15.83
C VAL A 76 -0.73 16.28 15.97
N ASP A 77 0.51 16.43 16.44
CA ASP A 77 1.21 17.71 16.59
C ASP A 77 2.14 18.01 15.40
N GLY A 78 1.99 17.29 14.29
CA GLY A 78 2.73 17.51 13.06
C GLY A 78 4.08 16.79 12.95
N ALA A 79 4.39 15.83 13.83
CA ALA A 79 5.53 14.95 13.57
C ALA A 79 5.35 14.20 12.25
N SER A 80 6.42 14.09 11.47
CA SER A 80 6.45 13.24 10.28
C SER A 80 7.66 12.32 10.34
N VAL A 81 7.41 11.03 10.19
CA VAL A 81 8.43 9.98 10.29
C VAL A 81 8.36 9.10 9.05
N THR A 82 9.52 8.89 8.43
CA THR A 82 9.66 7.99 7.28
C THR A 82 10.61 6.86 7.64
N ILE A 83 10.17 5.63 7.42
CA ILE A 83 10.95 4.40 7.64
C ILE A 83 11.10 3.69 6.30
N VAL A 84 12.33 3.33 5.95
CA VAL A 84 12.65 2.57 4.73
C VAL A 84 13.14 1.18 5.14
N GLY A 85 12.44 0.14 4.70
CA GLY A 85 12.79 -1.24 5.00
C GLY A 85 12.65 -1.59 6.48
N ALA A 86 13.41 -2.59 6.92
CA ALA A 86 13.37 -3.07 8.31
C ALA A 86 14.20 -2.13 9.20
N ARG A 87 13.53 -1.24 9.93
CA ARG A 87 14.18 -0.22 10.74
C ARG A 87 13.24 0.37 11.80
N SER A 88 13.81 1.01 12.80
CA SER A 88 13.08 1.81 13.79
C SER A 88 13.42 3.29 13.63
N ALA A 89 12.45 4.14 13.94
CA ALA A 89 12.60 5.59 13.96
C ALA A 89 11.93 6.19 15.20
N THR A 90 12.51 7.26 15.73
CA THR A 90 12.00 7.97 16.90
C THR A 90 11.02 9.07 16.47
N VAL A 91 9.97 9.25 17.26
CA VAL A 91 8.99 10.33 17.15
C VAL A 91 9.29 11.35 18.25
N ALA A 92 9.65 12.58 17.87
CA ALA A 92 9.97 13.63 18.83
C ALA A 92 9.29 14.96 18.43
N PRO A 93 8.53 15.60 19.32
CA PRO A 93 8.11 15.12 20.65
C PRO A 93 7.22 13.87 20.58
N PRO A 94 7.21 13.00 21.62
CA PRO A 94 6.29 11.85 21.69
C PRO A 94 4.84 12.31 21.59
N GLN A 95 4.07 11.71 20.69
CA GLN A 95 2.70 12.12 20.37
C GLN A 95 1.91 10.98 19.73
N ALA A 96 0.59 11.12 19.67
CA ALA A 96 -0.25 10.16 18.94
C ALA A 96 0.03 10.23 17.44
N ILE A 97 0.21 9.07 16.81
CA ILE A 97 0.22 8.95 15.35
C ILE A 97 -1.23 8.92 14.90
N VAL A 98 -1.59 9.72 13.90
CA VAL A 98 -2.96 9.83 13.38
C VAL A 98 -3.16 9.07 12.07
N SER A 99 -2.12 9.00 11.24
CA SER A 99 -2.19 8.34 9.94
C SER A 99 -0.83 7.88 9.43
N GLY A 100 -0.87 7.01 8.42
CA GLY A 100 0.30 6.62 7.67
C GLY A 100 -0.04 6.01 6.32
N SER A 101 1.01 5.71 5.55
CA SER A 101 0.93 5.01 4.27
C SER A 101 2.21 4.22 4.04
N CYS A 102 2.12 3.04 3.45
CA CYS A 102 3.27 2.21 3.10
C CYS A 102 3.26 1.87 1.60
N LEU A 103 4.44 1.88 0.97
CA LEU A 103 4.63 1.47 -0.41
C LEU A 103 5.75 0.42 -0.50
N ALA A 104 5.44 -0.74 -1.06
CA ALA A 104 6.41 -1.83 -1.27
C ALA A 104 7.51 -1.43 -2.27
N PHE A 105 8.69 -2.04 -2.13
CA PHE A 105 9.79 -1.97 -3.09
C PHE A 105 10.35 -3.36 -3.42
#